data_AF-A0AAP7E849-F1
#
_entry.id   AF-A0AAP7E849-F1
#
_cell.length_a   1.000
_cell.length_b   1.000
_cell.length_c   1.000
_cell.angle_alpha   90.00
_cell.angle_beta   90.00
_cell.angle_gamma   90.00
#
_symmetry.space_group_name_H-M   'P 1'
#
loop_
_entity.id
_entity.type
_entity.pdbx_description
1 polymer ?
#
loop_
_entity_poly.entity_id
_entity_poly.type
_entity_poly.pdbx_seq_one_letter_code
_entity_poly.pdbx_strand_id
1 'polypeptide(L)'
;MKRFAFAVGLMFPLSVMAATAVDNQHKEVKVGEQFEVTLPANPSTGYTWAIKKLPDVAVLTGKTYKPGADCHDKVGCGGHEMFHFKAVKAGEGEIDLSYARPWEKQPQPDDKDAVIKVTVK
;
A
#
# COMPACT_ATOMS: atom_id res chain seq x y z
N MET A 1 -52.49 14.54 -31.58
CA MET A 1 -51.52 13.43 -31.41
C MET A 1 -50.28 13.99 -30.72
N LYS A 2 -50.10 13.73 -29.43
CA LYS A 2 -48.98 14.24 -28.60
C LYS A 2 -48.10 13.06 -28.20
N ARG A 3 -46.93 12.97 -28.83
CA ARG A 3 -45.75 12.13 -28.50
C ARG A 3 -44.58 13.00 -29.02
N PHE A 4 -43.50 13.27 -28.31
CA PHE A 4 -42.57 12.36 -27.66
C PHE A 4 -41.90 13.05 -26.46
N ALA A 5 -41.76 12.31 -25.36
CA ALA A 5 -40.70 12.53 -24.39
C ALA A 5 -39.41 11.89 -24.95
N PHE A 6 -38.23 12.39 -24.57
CA PHE A 6 -37.13 11.59 -24.02
C PHE A 6 -36.03 12.56 -23.54
N ALA A 7 -35.88 12.63 -22.21
CA ALA A 7 -34.79 13.32 -21.56
C ALA A 7 -33.50 12.50 -21.76
N VAL A 8 -32.45 13.14 -22.28
CA VAL A 8 -31.10 12.59 -22.28
C VAL A 8 -30.56 12.74 -20.87
N GLY A 9 -30.74 11.71 -20.04
CA GLY A 9 -30.05 11.58 -18.77
C GLY A 9 -28.59 11.27 -19.04
N LEU A 10 -27.71 12.22 -18.72
CA LEU A 10 -26.25 12.03 -18.66
C LEU A 10 -25.93 10.87 -17.72
N MET A 11 -25.66 9.71 -18.31
CA MET A 11 -25.06 8.56 -17.64
C MET A 11 -23.61 8.95 -17.34
N PHE A 12 -23.33 9.45 -16.13
CA PHE A 12 -21.97 9.42 -15.62
C PHE A 12 -21.61 7.94 -15.44
N PRO A 13 -20.61 7.40 -16.15
CA PRO A 13 -20.14 6.07 -15.80
C PRO A 13 -19.65 6.15 -14.36
N LEU A 14 -20.25 5.31 -13.52
CA LEU A 14 -19.77 5.02 -12.18
C LEU A 14 -18.33 4.53 -12.36
N SER A 15 -17.36 5.43 -12.19
CA SER A 15 -15.96 5.06 -12.21
C SER A 15 -15.76 4.20 -10.98
N VAL A 16 -15.78 2.89 -11.18
CA VAL A 16 -15.21 1.96 -10.22
C VAL A 16 -13.73 2.34 -10.16
N MET A 17 -13.39 3.16 -9.16
CA MET A 17 -12.03 3.19 -8.65
C MET A 17 -11.74 1.74 -8.28
N ALA A 18 -11.00 1.06 -9.14
CA ALA A 18 -10.39 -0.20 -8.79
C ALA A 18 -9.46 0.13 -7.63
N ALA A 19 -9.97 -0.02 -6.41
CA ALA A 19 -9.13 -0.31 -5.27
C ALA A 19 -8.41 -1.59 -5.68
N THR A 20 -7.22 -1.43 -6.28
CA THR A 20 -6.31 -2.54 -6.47
C THR A 20 -6.07 -3.04 -5.05
N ALA A 21 -6.64 -4.19 -4.74
CA ALA A 21 -6.51 -4.80 -3.43
C ALA A 21 -5.01 -5.11 -3.24
N VAL A 22 -4.28 -4.14 -2.69
CA VAL A 22 -2.99 -4.38 -2.10
C VAL A 22 -3.30 -5.14 -0.84
N ASP A 23 -3.10 -6.45 -0.95
CA ASP A 23 -2.94 -7.45 0.11
C ASP A 23 -3.37 -6.95 1.50
N ASN A 24 -4.61 -7.26 1.87
CA ASN A 24 -5.13 -7.05 3.23
C ASN A 24 -4.39 -8.01 4.17
N GLN A 25 -3.13 -7.71 4.48
CA GLN A 25 -2.32 -8.51 5.37
C GLN A 25 -2.77 -8.27 6.82
N HIS A 26 -2.92 -9.36 7.55
CA HIS A 26 -3.12 -9.35 9.00
C HIS A 26 -1.91 -9.98 9.66
N LYS A 27 -1.33 -9.26 10.64
CA LYS A 27 -0.21 -9.72 11.46
C LYS A 27 -0.69 -9.92 12.89
N GLU A 28 -0.62 -11.15 13.38
CA GLU A 28 -0.77 -11.44 14.79
C GLU A 28 0.60 -11.66 15.41
N VAL A 29 0.96 -10.87 16.42
CA VAL A 29 2.29 -10.85 17.03
C VAL A 29 2.17 -10.66 18.54
N LYS A 30 3.24 -10.96 19.29
CA LYS A 30 3.29 -10.71 20.74
C LYS A 30 3.97 -9.38 21.05
N VAL A 31 3.65 -8.77 22.20
CA VAL A 31 4.43 -7.63 22.70
C VAL A 31 5.92 -7.97 22.78
N GLY A 32 6.76 -7.12 22.20
CA GLY A 32 8.21 -7.28 22.12
C GLY A 32 8.71 -8.00 20.86
N GLU A 33 7.83 -8.65 20.11
CA GLU A 33 8.16 -9.38 18.88
C GLU A 33 8.49 -8.42 17.72
N GLN A 34 9.43 -8.83 16.86
CA GLN A 34 9.70 -8.16 15.60
C GLN A 34 8.87 -8.78 14.49
N PHE A 35 8.33 -7.96 13.60
CA PHE A 35 7.58 -8.43 12.45
C PHE A 35 7.88 -7.60 11.21
N GLU A 36 7.63 -8.20 10.05
CA GLU A 36 7.95 -7.62 8.76
C GLU A 36 6.68 -7.48 7.89
N VAL A 37 6.61 -6.35 7.18
CA VAL A 37 5.67 -6.10 6.09
C VAL A 37 6.47 -5.98 4.81
N THR A 38 6.16 -6.85 3.85
CA THR A 38 6.89 -6.95 2.57
C THR A 38 5.94 -6.61 1.44
N LEU A 39 6.28 -5.56 0.69
CA LEU A 39 5.44 -5.01 -0.37
C LEU A 39 6.22 -5.00 -1.69
N PRO A 40 5.59 -5.39 -2.82
CA PRO A 40 6.20 -5.27 -4.14
C PRO A 40 6.61 -3.82 -4.43
N ALA A 41 7.81 -3.62 -4.95
CA ALA A 41 8.36 -2.31 -5.26
C ALA A 41 9.26 -2.36 -6.49
N ASN A 42 9.27 -1.30 -7.27
CA ASN A 42 10.20 -1.12 -8.37
C ASN A 42 10.86 0.26 -8.27
N PRO A 43 12.00 0.39 -7.55
CA PRO A 43 12.65 1.69 -7.34
C PRO A 43 13.17 2.30 -8.65
N SER A 44 13.35 1.53 -9.73
CA SER A 44 13.81 2.07 -11.02
C SER A 44 12.79 2.99 -11.69
N THR A 45 11.52 2.94 -11.28
CA THR A 45 10.46 3.83 -11.78
C THR A 45 10.32 5.10 -10.95
N GLY A 46 11.12 5.24 -9.87
CA GLY A 46 11.07 6.36 -8.96
C GLY A 46 10.01 6.26 -7.85
N TYR A 47 9.19 5.21 -7.87
CA TYR A 47 8.20 4.96 -6.82
C TYR A 47 8.84 4.30 -5.60
N THR A 48 8.33 4.64 -4.41
CA THR A 48 8.74 4.02 -3.13
C THR A 48 7.56 4.00 -2.17
N TRP A 49 7.55 3.04 -1.22
CA TRP A 49 6.54 3.02 -0.16
C TRP A 49 6.91 3.99 0.97
N ALA A 50 5.91 4.70 1.48
CA ALA A 50 6.02 5.54 2.66
C ALA A 50 4.91 5.20 3.64
N ILE A 51 5.19 5.32 4.94
CA ILE A 51 4.16 5.15 5.98
C ILE A 51 3.35 6.44 6.07
N LYS A 52 2.05 6.34 5.81
CA LYS A 52 1.07 7.42 6.01
C LYS A 52 0.61 7.49 7.46
N LYS A 53 0.41 6.32 8.09
CA LYS A 53 -0.05 6.20 9.47
C LYS A 53 0.56 4.96 10.11
N LEU A 54 1.02 5.12 11.35
CA LEU A 54 1.55 4.04 12.18
C LEU A 54 0.76 4.01 13.51
N PRO A 55 0.22 2.87 13.93
CA PRO A 55 -0.50 2.77 15.20
C PRO A 55 0.47 2.60 16.37
N ASP A 56 0.10 3.08 17.56
CA ASP A 56 0.95 3.05 18.77
C ASP A 56 1.31 1.65 19.27
N VAL A 57 0.70 0.60 18.71
CA VAL A 57 1.00 -0.80 19.03
C VAL A 57 2.34 -1.27 18.43
N ALA A 58 2.88 -0.54 17.45
CA ALA A 58 4.11 -0.88 16.75
C ALA A 58 5.02 0.34 16.53
N VAL A 59 6.33 0.09 16.46
CA VAL A 59 7.34 1.08 16.07
C VAL A 59 8.12 0.58 14.85
N LEU A 60 8.43 1.47 13.90
CA LEU A 60 9.31 1.16 12.78
C LEU A 60 10.75 1.05 13.29
N THR A 61 11.42 -0.05 12.99
CA THR A 61 12.83 -0.29 13.34
C THR A 61 13.75 -0.23 12.12
N GLY A 62 13.22 -0.34 10.90
CA GLY A 62 14.01 -0.19 9.69
C GLY A 62 13.21 -0.37 8.42
N LYS A 63 13.82 0.00 7.29
CA LYS A 63 13.30 -0.23 5.94
C LYS A 63 14.44 -0.72 5.05
N THR A 64 14.21 -1.80 4.32
CA THR A 64 15.19 -2.37 3.38
C THR A 64 14.54 -2.65 2.04
N TYR A 65 15.35 -2.75 0.98
CA TYR A 65 14.91 -3.20 -0.34
C TYR A 65 15.65 -4.47 -0.75
N LYS A 66 14.93 -5.41 -1.36
CA LYS A 66 15.49 -6.64 -1.92
C LYS A 66 15.03 -6.81 -3.36
N PRO A 67 15.95 -6.90 -4.34
CA PRO A 67 15.60 -7.26 -5.72
C PRO A 67 14.81 -8.56 -5.81
N GLY A 68 13.95 -8.70 -6.82
CA GLY A 68 13.28 -9.96 -7.13
C GLY A 68 14.29 -11.08 -7.41
N ALA A 69 13.96 -12.33 -7.08
CA ALA A 69 14.88 -13.46 -7.28
C ALA A 69 15.24 -13.67 -8.76
N ASP A 70 14.31 -13.33 -9.66
CA ASP A 70 14.42 -13.37 -11.11
C ASP A 70 15.20 -12.18 -11.72
N CYS A 71 15.60 -11.20 -10.88
CA CYS A 71 16.34 -10.03 -11.32
C CYS A 71 17.68 -10.41 -11.97
N HIS A 72 18.40 -11.42 -11.46
CA HIS A 72 19.67 -11.92 -12.03
C HIS A 72 20.60 -10.78 -12.53
N ASP A 73 20.80 -9.74 -11.71
CA ASP A 73 21.61 -8.54 -12.02
C ASP A 73 21.14 -7.68 -13.22
N LYS A 74 19.90 -7.86 -13.67
CA LYS A 74 19.30 -7.01 -14.71
C LYS A 74 18.89 -5.66 -14.14
N VAL A 75 19.20 -4.61 -14.89
CA VAL A 75 18.78 -3.24 -14.57
C VAL A 75 17.28 -3.08 -14.82
N GLY A 76 16.56 -2.45 -13.89
CA GLY A 76 15.14 -2.10 -14.04
C GLY A 76 14.15 -3.17 -13.55
N CYS A 77 14.64 -4.31 -13.05
CA CYS A 77 13.78 -5.31 -12.42
C CYS A 77 13.25 -4.80 -11.08
N GLY A 78 11.99 -5.12 -10.81
CA GLY A 78 11.37 -4.87 -9.52
C GLY A 78 11.93 -5.79 -8.42
N GLY A 79 11.36 -5.63 -7.23
CA GLY A 79 11.67 -6.39 -6.05
C GLY A 79 10.66 -6.09 -4.96
N HIS A 80 11.13 -6.00 -3.73
CA HIS A 80 10.29 -5.77 -2.56
C HIS A 80 10.92 -4.75 -1.62
N GLU A 81 10.10 -3.83 -1.12
CA GLU A 81 10.44 -3.04 0.07
C GLU A 81 9.91 -3.75 1.31
N MET A 82 10.77 -3.86 2.31
CA MET A 82 10.54 -4.60 3.55
C MET A 82 10.60 -3.59 4.70
N PHE A 83 9.50 -3.46 5.43
CA PHE A 83 9.40 -2.63 6.62
C PHE A 83 9.51 -3.52 7.86
N HIS A 84 10.47 -3.19 8.72
CA HIS A 84 10.77 -3.91 9.95
C HIS A 84 10.12 -3.17 11.11
N PHE A 85 9.31 -3.86 11.90
CA PHE A 85 8.61 -3.30 13.03
C PHE A 85 8.94 -4.07 14.31
N LYS A 86 8.76 -3.39 15.45
CA LYS A 86 8.68 -4.03 16.76
C LYS A 86 7.33 -3.73 17.38
N ALA A 87 6.63 -4.76 17.84
CA ALA A 87 5.42 -4.62 18.62
C ALA A 87 5.77 -4.14 20.03
N VAL A 88 5.16 -3.04 20.49
CA VAL A 88 5.54 -2.39 21.76
C VAL A 88 4.41 -2.34 22.78
N LYS A 89 3.17 -2.53 22.34
CA LYS A 89 1.98 -2.44 23.20
C LYS A 89 0.89 -3.37 22.68
N ALA A 90 0.21 -4.08 23.58
CA ALA A 90 -0.93 -4.91 23.24
C ALA A 90 -2.11 -4.07 22.72
N GLY A 91 -2.88 -4.64 21.81
CA GLY A 91 -4.01 -3.98 21.15
C GLY A 91 -4.03 -4.22 19.65
N GLU A 92 -4.85 -3.46 18.94
CA GLU A 92 -5.02 -3.57 17.50
C GLU A 92 -4.77 -2.23 16.82
N GLY A 93 -4.33 -2.28 15.57
CA GLY A 93 -4.11 -1.08 14.77
C GLY A 93 -3.93 -1.40 13.29
N GLU A 94 -3.91 -0.32 12.50
CA GLU A 94 -3.69 -0.38 11.06
C GLU A 94 -2.45 0.45 10.71
N ILE A 95 -1.54 -0.15 9.94
CA ILE A 95 -0.40 0.53 9.32
C ILE A 95 -0.83 0.89 7.90
N ASP A 96 -0.93 2.19 7.63
CA ASP A 96 -1.28 2.70 6.31
C ASP A 96 0.00 3.08 5.58
N LEU A 97 0.20 2.52 4.38
CA LEU A 97 1.33 2.82 3.52
C LEU A 97 0.87 3.31 2.15
N SER A 98 1.69 4.12 1.50
CA SER A 98 1.47 4.55 0.12
C SER A 98 2.69 4.41 -0.75
N TYR A 99 2.48 3.90 -1.95
CA TYR A 99 3.46 3.79 -3.02
C TYR A 99 3.27 4.94 -4.01
N ALA A 100 4.19 5.89 -4.01
CA ALA A 100 4.12 7.06 -4.88
C ALA A 100 5.52 7.59 -5.18
N ARG A 101 5.63 8.52 -6.14
CA ARG A 101 6.86 9.29 -6.36
C ARG A 101 6.86 10.53 -5.45
N PRO A 102 7.88 10.72 -4.60
CA PRO A 102 7.85 11.79 -3.59
C PRO A 102 7.93 13.21 -4.18
N TRP A 103 8.29 13.36 -5.45
CA TRP A 103 8.37 14.66 -6.15
C TRP A 103 7.10 15.02 -6.93
N GLU A 104 6.16 14.10 -7.12
CA GLU A 104 4.92 14.38 -7.83
C GLU A 104 3.90 15.04 -6.88
N LYS A 105 3.31 16.15 -7.34
CA LYS A 105 2.37 16.95 -6.52
C LYS A 105 0.92 16.49 -6.65
N GLN A 106 0.63 15.69 -7.65
CA GLN A 106 -0.71 15.21 -7.98
C GLN A 106 -0.69 13.68 -7.98
N PRO A 107 -1.76 13.02 -7.51
CA PRO A 107 -1.86 11.57 -7.56
C PRO A 107 -1.67 11.05 -8.99
N GLN A 108 -0.93 9.96 -9.13
CA GLN A 108 -0.77 9.26 -10.41
C GLN A 108 -1.65 8.01 -10.48
N PRO A 109 -1.98 7.53 -11.70
CA PRO A 109 -2.72 6.29 -11.89
C PRO A 109 -2.04 5.07 -11.27
N ASP A 110 -0.71 5.08 -11.19
CA ASP A 110 0.10 3.97 -10.66
C ASP A 110 0.39 4.10 -9.15
N ASP A 111 -0.09 5.17 -8.49
CA ASP A 111 -0.03 5.28 -7.04
C ASP A 111 -0.85 4.16 -6.38
N LYS A 112 -0.37 3.64 -5.26
CA LYS A 112 -1.04 2.56 -4.52
C LYS A 112 -1.09 2.87 -3.05
N ASP A 113 -2.08 2.31 -2.38
CA ASP A 113 -2.17 2.31 -0.92
C ASP A 113 -2.19 0.87 -0.42
N ALA A 114 -1.63 0.64 0.77
CA ALA A 114 -1.64 -0.63 1.48
C ALA A 114 -2.11 -0.39 2.91
N VAL A 115 -2.96 -1.27 3.44
CA VAL A 115 -3.39 -1.23 4.84
C VAL A 115 -3.08 -2.58 5.46
N ILE A 116 -2.25 -2.56 6.50
CA ILE A 116 -1.83 -3.77 7.22
C ILE A 116 -2.44 -3.76 8.60
N LYS A 117 -3.31 -4.74 8.86
CA LYS A 117 -3.88 -4.93 10.20
C LYS A 117 -2.86 -5.61 11.09
N VAL A 118 -2.68 -5.10 12.29
CA VAL A 118 -1.82 -5.69 13.31
C VAL A 118 -2.58 -5.90 14.61
N THR A 119 -2.53 -7.12 15.12
CA THR A 119 -3.04 -7.49 16.44
C THR A 119 -1.85 -7.91 17.30
N VAL A 120 -1.61 -7.15 18.37
CA VAL A 120 -0.56 -7.41 19.34
C VAL A 120 -1.18 -8.02 20.60
N LYS A 121 -0.76 -9.26 20.92
CA LYS A 121 -1.21 -10.02 22.09
C LYS A 121 -0.20 -9.97 23.23
#